data_AF-A0A3R8ITK9-F1
#
_entry.id   AF-A0A3R8ITK9-F1
#
_cell.length_a   1.000
_cell.length_b   1.000
_cell.length_c   1.000
_cell.angle_alpha   90.00
_cell.angle_beta   90.00
_cell.angle_gamma   90.00
#
_symmetry.space_group_name_H-M   'P 1'
#
loop_
_entity.id
_entity.type
_entity.pdbx_description
1 polymer ?
#
loop_
_entity_poly.entity_id
_entity_poly.type
_entity_poly.pdbx_seq_one_letter_code
_entity_poly.pdbx_strand_id
1 'polypeptide(L)'
;MKAHERENAIASLKETLRPGMTIYTVLRSVSASGMSRTLDLYYVKEDKIIRITWSAAKALEWPYSRAREALRVSGGGMDMGWHTVYSLSQVVLGDGYALNHQWL
;
A
#
# COMPACT_ATOMS: atom_id res chain seq x y z
N MET A 1 -4.61 -13.62 10.96
CA MET A 1 -5.41 -13.43 9.73
C MET A 1 -5.53 -14.78 9.05
N LYS A 2 -6.68 -15.15 8.48
CA LYS A 2 -6.79 -16.45 7.78
C LYS A 2 -5.97 -16.35 6.48
N ALA A 3 -5.07 -17.30 6.21
CA ALA A 3 -4.17 -17.29 5.04
C ALA A 3 -4.91 -16.96 3.72
N HIS A 4 -6.14 -17.44 3.59
CA HIS A 4 -7.03 -17.18 2.47
C HIS A 4 -7.28 -15.69 2.16
N GLU A 5 -7.39 -14.82 3.17
CA GLU A 5 -7.64 -13.38 2.93
C GLU A 5 -6.45 -12.69 2.26
N ARG A 6 -5.24 -13.07 2.65
CA ARG A 6 -4.01 -12.52 2.08
C ARG A 6 -3.83 -12.98 0.64
N GLU A 7 -4.01 -14.27 0.39
CA GLU A 7 -3.90 -14.85 -0.96
C GLU A 7 -4.91 -14.22 -1.92
N ASN A 8 -6.16 -14.07 -1.51
CA ASN A 8 -7.19 -13.40 -2.31
C ASN A 8 -6.82 -11.93 -2.59
N ALA A 9 -6.27 -11.22 -1.61
CA ALA A 9 -5.83 -9.85 -1.80
C ALA A 9 -4.67 -9.75 -2.80
N ILE A 10 -3.68 -10.65 -2.70
CA ILE A 10 -2.57 -10.73 -3.66
C ILE A 10 -3.09 -11.07 -5.05
N ALA A 11 -3.98 -12.05 -5.19
CA ALA A 11 -4.56 -12.46 -6.47
C ALA A 11 -5.32 -11.30 -7.14
N SER A 12 -6.21 -10.63 -6.40
CA SER A 12 -6.95 -9.46 -6.91
C SER A 12 -6.02 -8.30 -7.31
N LEU A 13 -4.96 -8.05 -6.55
CA LEU A 13 -3.97 -7.03 -6.91
C LEU A 13 -3.17 -7.44 -8.16
N LYS A 14 -2.84 -8.72 -8.35
CA LYS A 14 -2.15 -9.21 -9.56
C LYS A 14 -2.98 -9.09 -10.84
N GLU A 15 -4.31 -9.14 -10.74
CA GLU A 15 -5.19 -8.93 -11.90
C GLU A 15 -5.09 -7.50 -12.47
N THR A 16 -4.67 -6.54 -11.63
CA THR A 16 -4.70 -5.11 -11.97
C THR A 16 -3.32 -4.47 -12.02
N LEU A 17 -2.46 -4.73 -11.02
CA LEU A 17 -1.14 -4.14 -10.92
C LEU A 17 -0.17 -4.78 -11.91
N ARG A 18 0.58 -3.94 -12.61
CA ARG A 18 1.58 -4.34 -13.61
C ARG A 18 2.87 -3.53 -13.40
N PRO A 19 4.04 -4.09 -13.78
CA PRO A 19 5.27 -3.32 -13.77
C PRO A 19 5.15 -1.99 -14.51
N GLY A 20 5.75 -0.93 -13.97
CA GLY A 20 5.71 0.44 -14.48
C GLY A 20 4.52 1.28 -14.00
N MET A 21 3.51 0.68 -13.37
CA MET A 21 2.39 1.45 -12.79
C MET A 21 2.85 2.32 -11.63
N THR A 22 2.22 3.49 -11.48
CA THR A 22 2.45 4.40 -10.35
C THR A 22 1.41 4.19 -9.27
N ILE A 23 1.88 3.92 -8.05
CA ILE A 23 1.07 3.92 -6.85
C ILE A 23 1.25 5.26 -6.15
N TYR A 24 0.14 5.97 -6.02
CA TYR A 24 0.05 7.23 -5.33
C TYR A 24 -0.23 7.00 -3.85
N THR A 25 0.59 7.59 -2.98
CA THR A 25 0.42 7.52 -1.52
C THR A 25 -0.03 8.87 -0.97
N VAL A 26 -1.03 8.84 -0.08
CA VAL A 26 -1.49 10.03 0.67
C VAL A 26 -1.23 9.80 2.16
N LEU A 27 -0.55 10.74 2.80
CA LEU A 27 -0.34 10.73 4.24
C LEU A 27 -1.61 11.22 4.98
N ARG A 28 -2.21 10.38 5.81
CA ARG A 28 -3.44 10.71 6.56
C ARG A 28 -3.18 11.19 7.98
N SER A 29 -2.22 10.58 8.67
CA SER A 29 -1.84 10.99 10.02
C SER A 29 -0.44 10.52 10.37
N VAL A 30 0.21 11.20 11.30
CA VAL A 30 1.46 10.76 11.94
C VAL A 30 1.24 10.69 13.45
N SER A 31 1.83 9.71 14.14
CA SER A 31 1.88 9.70 15.60
C SER A 31 2.76 10.84 16.12
N ALA A 32 2.53 11.29 17.36
CA ALA A 32 3.33 12.35 17.97
C ALA A 32 4.84 12.03 17.98
N SER A 33 5.21 10.75 18.15
CA SER A 33 6.60 10.27 18.10
C SER A 33 7.22 10.24 16.70
N GLY A 34 6.44 10.43 15.63
CA GLY A 34 6.91 10.24 14.25
C GLY A 34 7.16 8.77 13.85
N MET A 35 6.91 7.81 14.75
CA MET A 35 7.22 6.39 14.53
C MET A 35 6.11 5.59 13.86
N SER A 36 4.92 6.16 13.69
CA SER A 36 3.83 5.52 12.96
C SER A 36 3.09 6.52 12.09
N ARG A 37 2.65 6.07 10.92
CA ARG A 37 1.90 6.84 9.94
C ARG A 37 0.69 6.05 9.50
N THR A 38 -0.36 6.74 9.06
CA THR A 38 -1.43 6.12 8.29
C THR A 38 -1.43 6.65 6.87
N LEU A 39 -1.52 5.74 5.90
CA LEU A 39 -1.44 6.02 4.48
C LEU A 39 -2.68 5.50 3.75
N ASP A 40 -3.05 6.21 2.68
CA ASP A 40 -3.87 5.65 1.61
C ASP A 40 -3.05 5.41 0.36
N LEU A 41 -3.44 4.37 -0.39
CA LEU A 41 -2.81 3.99 -1.65
C LEU A 41 -3.83 4.01 -2.77
N TYR A 42 -3.43 4.58 -3.91
CA TYR A 42 -4.24 4.70 -5.11
C TYR A 42 -3.45 4.36 -6.37
N TYR A 43 -4.15 3.96 -7.41
CA TYR A 43 -3.64 4.02 -8.79
C TYR A 43 -4.69 4.67 -9.69
N VAL A 44 -4.27 5.07 -10.89
CA VAL A 44 -5.17 5.63 -11.90
C VAL A 44 -5.38 4.61 -13.00
N LYS A 45 -6.64 4.37 -13.39
CA LYS A 45 -7.02 3.55 -14.54
C LYS A 45 -8.19 4.21 -15.25
N GLU A 46 -8.05 4.45 -16.55
CA GLU A 46 -9.11 5.03 -17.40
C GLU A 46 -9.75 6.27 -16.75
N ASP A 47 -8.90 7.23 -16.34
CA ASP A 47 -9.27 8.49 -15.67
C ASP A 47 -10.00 8.34 -14.33
N LYS A 48 -9.99 7.15 -13.73
CA LYS A 48 -10.55 6.88 -12.41
C LYS A 48 -9.44 6.64 -11.40
N ILE A 49 -9.59 7.26 -10.24
CA ILE A 49 -8.75 7.02 -9.06
C ILE A 49 -9.30 5.80 -8.33
N ILE A 50 -8.53 4.72 -8.30
CA ILE A 50 -8.90 3.48 -7.63
C ILE A 50 -8.10 3.35 -6.35
N ARG A 51 -8.82 3.23 -5.23
CA ARG A 51 -8.23 3.04 -3.90
C ARG A 51 -7.94 1.57 -3.64
N ILE A 52 -6.72 1.26 -3.21
CA ILE A 52 -6.27 -0.11 -2.91
C ILE A 52 -5.81 -0.30 -1.47
N THR A 53 -5.99 0.68 -0.59
CA THR A 53 -5.47 0.68 0.79
C THR A 53 -5.80 -0.59 1.58
N TRP A 54 -7.04 -1.08 1.51
CA TRP A 54 -7.46 -2.30 2.21
C TRP A 54 -6.76 -3.54 1.65
N SER A 55 -6.79 -3.73 0.34
CA SER A 55 -6.15 -4.88 -0.32
C SER A 55 -4.64 -4.87 -0.09
N ALA A 56 -4.00 -3.70 -0.13
CA ALA A 56 -2.59 -3.54 0.20
C ALA A 56 -2.28 -3.95 1.65
N ALA A 57 -3.09 -3.49 2.61
CA ALA A 57 -2.93 -3.89 4.02
C ALA A 57 -3.04 -5.41 4.20
N LYS A 58 -3.97 -6.06 3.49
CA LYS A 58 -4.15 -7.51 3.51
C LYS A 58 -2.99 -8.26 2.86
N ALA A 59 -2.52 -7.81 1.70
CA ALA A 59 -1.39 -8.43 1.00
C ALA A 59 -0.09 -8.34 1.82
N LEU A 60 0.18 -7.16 2.40
CA LEU A 60 1.36 -6.87 3.22
C LEU A 60 1.30 -7.47 4.63
N GLU A 61 0.10 -7.87 5.07
CA GLU A 61 -0.19 -8.23 6.45
C GLU A 61 0.11 -7.11 7.46
N TRP A 62 -0.09 -5.87 7.02
CA TRP A 62 0.12 -4.70 7.85
C TRP A 62 -1.20 -4.24 8.51
N PRO A 63 -1.15 -3.58 9.68
CA PRO A 63 -2.37 -3.19 10.38
C PRO A 63 -3.20 -2.18 9.58
N TYR A 64 -4.50 -2.42 9.47
CA TYR A 64 -5.44 -1.45 8.90
C TYR A 64 -6.25 -0.78 10.01
N SER A 65 -6.20 0.55 10.09
CA SER A 65 -7.04 1.31 11.00
C SER A 65 -8.45 1.41 10.43
N ARG A 66 -9.42 0.70 11.02
CA ARG A 66 -10.83 0.81 10.62
C ARG A 66 -11.41 2.20 10.90
N ALA A 67 -11.02 2.82 12.02
CA ALA A 67 -11.52 4.14 12.41
C ALA A 67 -11.07 5.26 11.47
N ARG A 68 -9.86 5.16 10.90
CA ARG A 68 -9.32 6.13 9.95
C ARG A 68 -9.45 5.67 8.49
N GLU A 69 -9.96 4.47 8.30
CA GLU A 69 -9.90 3.73 7.05
C GLU A 69 -8.52 3.90 6.39
N ALA A 70 -7.43 3.42 7.00
CA ALA A 70 -6.10 3.67 6.44
C ALA A 70 -5.10 2.57 6.82
N LEU A 71 -4.13 2.34 5.95
CA LEU A 71 -3.02 1.43 6.19
C LEU A 71 -2.08 2.06 7.23
N ARG A 72 -1.80 1.36 8.33
CA ARG A 72 -0.82 1.79 9.32
C ARG A 72 0.56 1.25 8.94
N VAL A 73 1.52 2.15 8.92
CA VAL A 73 2.93 1.85 8.69
C VAL A 73 3.72 2.28 9.92
N SER A 74 4.66 1.45 10.35
CA SER A 74 5.54 1.71 11.49
C SER A 74 6.97 1.90 11.01
N GLY A 75 7.75 2.70 11.73
CA GLY A 75 9.13 3.04 11.39
C GLY A 75 9.36 4.53 11.21
N GLY A 76 10.61 4.91 11.03
CA GLY A 76 11.07 6.29 10.82
C GLY A 76 12.46 6.29 10.19
N GLY A 77 12.93 7.46 9.75
CA GLY A 77 14.24 7.61 9.12
C GLY A 77 14.31 7.24 7.64
N MET A 78 13.17 6.99 6.99
CA MET A 78 13.06 6.74 5.55
C MET A 78 11.73 7.26 4.99
N ASP A 79 11.59 7.27 3.66
CA ASP A 79 10.32 7.53 3.00
C ASP A 79 9.36 6.34 3.19
N MET A 80 8.36 6.53 4.04
CA MET A 80 7.42 5.46 4.38
C MET A 80 6.40 5.18 3.27
N GLY A 81 6.13 6.15 2.39
CA GLY A 81 5.28 5.93 1.22
C GLY A 81 5.99 5.03 0.23
N TRP A 82 7.25 5.35 -0.06
CA TRP A 82 8.12 4.53 -0.90
C TRP A 82 8.27 3.12 -0.33
N HIS A 83 8.59 2.99 0.97
CA HIS A 83 8.73 1.69 1.62
C HIS A 83 7.47 0.84 1.47
N THR A 84 6.29 1.46 1.62
CA THR A 84 5.01 0.77 1.46
C THR A 84 4.81 0.26 0.04
N VAL A 85 5.08 1.08 -0.97
CA VAL A 85 4.95 0.70 -2.39
C VAL A 85 5.98 -0.37 -2.76
N TYR A 86 7.23 -0.24 -2.29
CA TYR A 86 8.29 -1.22 -2.50
C TYR A 86 7.90 -2.59 -1.94
N SER A 87 7.44 -2.64 -0.68
CA SER A 87 6.98 -3.88 -0.06
C SER A 87 5.78 -4.47 -0.79
N LEU A 88 4.84 -3.62 -1.25
CA LEU A 88 3.67 -4.08 -1.99
C LEU A 88 4.08 -4.70 -3.33
N SER A 89 4.99 -4.04 -4.05
CA SER A 89 5.54 -4.50 -5.31
C SER A 89 6.27 -5.84 -5.16
N GLN A 90 7.10 -5.98 -4.11
CA GLN A 90 7.79 -7.24 -3.82
C GLN A 90 6.81 -8.40 -3.56
N VAL A 91 5.74 -8.15 -2.79
CA VAL A 91 4.75 -9.18 -2.45
C VAL A 91 3.86 -9.56 -3.64
N VAL A 92 3.42 -8.57 -4.43
CA VAL A 92 2.45 -8.78 -5.50
C VAL A 92 3.13 -9.18 -6.80
N LEU A 93 4.26 -8.57 -7.16
CA LEU A 93 4.92 -8.76 -8.46
C LEU A 93 6.24 -9.54 -8.37
N GLY A 94 6.74 -9.81 -7.16
CA GLY A 94 8.01 -10.50 -6.95
C GLY A 94 9.25 -9.61 -7.12
N ASP A 95 9.05 -8.33 -7.40
CA ASP A 95 10.10 -7.33 -7.59
C ASP A 95 9.68 -6.02 -6.91
N GLY A 96 10.45 -5.60 -5.90
CA GLY A 96 10.22 -4.38 -5.14
C GLY A 96 10.29 -3.09 -5.96
N TYR A 97 10.92 -3.10 -7.13
CA TYR A 97 11.07 -1.93 -8.01
C TYR A 97 10.09 -1.93 -9.18
N ALA A 98 9.24 -2.94 -9.32
CA ALA A 98 8.31 -3.02 -10.44
C ALA A 98 7.22 -1.93 -10.40
N LEU A 99 6.87 -1.39 -9.23
CA LEU A 99 5.93 -0.27 -9.10
C LEU A 99 6.66 1.04 -8.81
N ASN A 100 6.22 2.10 -9.47
CA ASN A 100 6.64 3.46 -9.16
C ASN A 100 5.86 3.99 -7.94
N HIS A 101 6.51 4.78 -7.11
CA HIS A 101 5.90 5.48 -5.98
C HIS A 101 5.82 6.98 -6.26
N GLN A 102 4.70 7.60 -5.86
CA GLN A 102 4.54 9.05 -5.89
C GLN A 102 3.69 9.54 -4.71
N TRP A 103 4.08 10.65 -4.09
CA TRP A 103 3.27 11.35 -3.09
C TRP A 103 2.20 12.24 -3.76
N LEU A 104 1.02 12.31 -3.13
CA LEU A 104 -0.04 13.29 -3.39
C LEU A 104 -0.27 14.18 -2.17
#